data_AF-A0AAW1PHF0-F1
#
_entry.id   AF-A0AAW1PHF0-F1
#
_cell.length_a   1.000
_cell.length_b   1.000
_cell.length_c   1.000
_cell.angle_alpha   90.00
_cell.angle_beta   90.00
_cell.angle_gamma   90.00
#
_symmetry.space_group_name_H-M   'P 1'
#
loop_
_entity.id
_entity.type
_entity.pdbx_description
1 polymer ?
#
loop_
_entity_poly.entity_id
_entity_poly.type
_entity_poly.pdbx_seq_one_letter_code
_entity_poly.pdbx_strand_id
1 'polypeptide(L)'
;MSFYLRYSQGVRTYIGGNKEASDTERAESAAYNEVLGFYPDDDPPRSFYAADSRAALMPFLAHRQVLCIEIAKDLGDTYKWLLYGDDDTIWFMDAVMNMVEDLDPHVPYFLTDHMWWSSGSGNEEAMNAHSGAPRCRLCGYQHPAILDDPALNLPEACPYCQPEMLCTNDTTGALSRPPKPCAFPRLPERTYSVHGGAGAIFSVGLLRRVDFASMERCVLSQYSTGGDAYISMCLWEAGFAATDPLPGLHPKKRPFFDSAGPNYLDEDFREKYNRHVQNLLQAAAGECTGICRAQAKDAQKESVNNDEAAVILLDEVAAMAMDGIARRTVDRVLDQLNEALKLPQEPEVPPAEPPSSDESVQSPDRPDETDLKDISITNS
;
A
#
# COMPACT_ATOMS: atom_id res chain seq x y z
N MET A 1 0.98 8.33 25.15
CA MET A 1 -0.45 8.08 24.89
C MET A 1 -0.71 8.60 23.48
N SER A 2 -0.62 7.72 22.48
CA SER A 2 -0.73 8.12 21.07
C SER A 2 -2.18 7.91 20.64
N PHE A 3 -2.84 8.97 20.20
CA PHE A 3 -4.23 8.95 19.77
C PHE A 3 -4.26 8.76 18.24
N TYR A 4 -4.68 7.58 17.78
CA TYR A 4 -5.00 7.34 16.38
C TYR A 4 -6.49 7.65 16.16
N LEU A 5 -6.78 8.63 15.31
CA LEU A 5 -8.14 8.88 14.79
C LEU A 5 -8.50 7.76 13.83
N ARG A 6 -9.46 6.89 14.20
CA ARG A 6 -9.88 5.73 13.37
C ARG A 6 -11.20 6.02 12.67
N TYR A 7 -11.16 6.11 11.34
CA TYR A 7 -12.28 6.42 10.44
C TYR A 7 -13.09 5.18 9.98
N SER A 8 -13.27 4.16 10.83
CA SER A 8 -13.84 2.86 10.42
C SER A 8 -15.36 2.71 10.66
N GLN A 9 -16.14 3.78 10.85
CA GLN A 9 -17.56 3.65 11.18
C GLN A 9 -18.32 2.81 10.14
N GLY A 10 -18.82 1.64 10.57
CA GLY A 10 -19.57 0.70 9.74
C GLY A 10 -18.73 -0.34 8.98
N VAL A 11 -17.41 -0.24 8.99
CA VAL A 11 -16.51 -1.24 8.40
C VAL A 11 -16.02 -2.20 9.49
N ARG A 12 -16.18 -3.50 9.27
CA ARG A 12 -15.56 -4.52 10.13
C ARG A 12 -14.08 -4.56 9.82
N THR A 13 -13.25 -4.36 10.83
CA THR A 13 -11.80 -4.30 10.65
C THR A 13 -11.13 -5.46 11.36
N TYR A 14 -10.14 -6.08 10.72
CA TYR A 14 -9.30 -7.11 11.32
C TYR A 14 -7.87 -6.59 11.38
N ILE A 15 -7.28 -6.56 12.58
CA ILE A 15 -5.95 -5.99 12.83
C ILE A 15 -5.01 -7.10 13.25
N GLY A 16 -3.90 -7.27 12.52
CA GLY A 16 -2.89 -8.29 12.80
C GLY A 16 -1.81 -7.85 13.75
N GLY A 17 -1.76 -8.43 14.95
CA GLY A 17 -0.65 -8.25 15.90
C GLY A 17 0.37 -9.39 15.87
N ASN A 18 1.57 -9.10 16.40
CA ASN A 18 2.63 -10.10 16.66
C ASN A 18 2.55 -10.72 18.06
N LYS A 19 1.49 -10.41 18.81
CA LYS A 19 1.18 -10.99 20.13
C LYS A 19 -0.32 -11.20 20.22
N GLU A 20 -0.74 -12.17 21.01
CA GLU A 20 -2.15 -12.29 21.36
C GLU A 20 -2.57 -11.05 22.14
N ALA A 21 -3.68 -10.44 21.71
CA ALA A 21 -4.30 -9.35 22.45
C ALA A 21 -4.71 -9.82 23.85
N SER A 22 -4.64 -8.94 24.83
CA SER A 22 -5.27 -9.10 26.14
C SER A 22 -6.80 -8.98 26.04
N ASP A 23 -7.51 -9.41 27.08
CA ASP A 23 -8.97 -9.27 27.13
C ASP A 23 -9.40 -7.80 27.14
N THR A 24 -8.61 -6.93 27.76
CA THR A 24 -8.83 -5.48 27.74
C THR A 24 -8.71 -4.92 26.32
N GLU A 25 -7.63 -5.23 25.59
CA GLU A 25 -7.45 -4.77 24.21
C GLU A 25 -8.54 -5.30 23.27
N ARG A 26 -8.98 -6.55 23.46
CA ARG A 26 -10.12 -7.10 22.72
C ARG A 26 -11.42 -6.36 23.02
N ALA A 27 -11.70 -6.07 24.29
CA ALA A 27 -12.90 -5.33 24.69
C ALA A 27 -12.90 -3.89 24.15
N GLU A 28 -11.75 -3.22 24.20
CA GLU A 28 -11.56 -1.88 23.62
C GLU A 28 -11.75 -1.89 22.10
N SER A 29 -11.12 -2.83 21.39
CA SER A 29 -11.22 -2.94 19.92
C SER A 29 -12.65 -3.29 19.45
N ALA A 30 -13.35 -4.15 20.19
CA ALA A 30 -14.73 -4.51 19.89
C ALA A 30 -15.69 -3.30 19.92
N ALA A 31 -15.40 -2.27 20.74
CA ALA A 31 -16.19 -1.03 20.76
C ALA A 31 -16.11 -0.26 19.42
N TYR A 32 -15.10 -0.53 18.60
CA TYR A 32 -14.88 0.07 17.28
C TYR A 32 -15.16 -0.88 16.11
N ASN A 33 -15.83 -2.02 16.36
CA ASN A 33 -16.09 -3.05 15.35
C ASN A 33 -14.80 -3.65 14.75
N GLU A 34 -13.76 -3.75 15.59
CA GLU A 34 -12.47 -4.30 15.23
C GLU A 34 -12.23 -5.66 15.89
N VAL A 35 -11.52 -6.53 15.19
CA VAL A 35 -11.09 -7.84 15.68
C VAL A 35 -9.57 -7.89 15.66
N LEU A 36 -8.98 -8.12 16.82
CA LEU A 36 -7.54 -8.30 16.95
C LEU A 36 -7.16 -9.74 16.66
N GLY A 37 -6.38 -9.92 15.61
CA GLY A 37 -5.77 -11.16 15.17
C GLY A 37 -4.33 -11.32 15.67
N PHE A 38 -3.85 -12.55 15.66
CA PHE A 38 -2.47 -12.86 16.00
C PHE A 38 -1.83 -13.76 14.93
N TYR A 39 -0.62 -13.40 14.51
CA TYR A 39 0.30 -14.28 13.79
C TYR A 39 1.74 -13.90 14.18
N PRO A 40 2.57 -14.84 14.64
CA PRO A 40 3.92 -14.54 15.11
C PRO A 40 4.78 -13.98 13.96
N ASP A 41 5.71 -13.09 14.32
CA ASP A 41 6.79 -12.69 13.40
C ASP A 41 7.69 -13.90 13.09
N ASP A 42 8.31 -13.91 11.91
CA ASP A 42 9.31 -14.92 11.56
C ASP A 42 10.58 -14.76 12.41
N ASP A 43 11.12 -15.88 12.91
CA ASP A 43 12.42 -15.95 13.57
C ASP A 43 13.21 -17.19 13.08
N PRO A 44 14.24 -17.04 12.23
CA PRO A 44 14.71 -15.77 11.65
C PRO A 44 13.76 -15.21 10.58
N PRO A 45 13.82 -13.90 10.27
CA PRO A 45 13.01 -13.28 9.22
C PRO A 45 13.18 -13.96 7.85
N ARG A 46 12.07 -14.12 7.12
CA ARG A 46 12.05 -14.67 5.75
C ARG A 46 11.95 -13.60 4.66
N SER A 47 12.11 -12.34 5.03
CA SER A 47 12.05 -11.20 4.12
C SER A 47 12.84 -10.04 4.70
N PHE A 48 12.62 -8.82 4.21
CA PHE A 48 13.27 -7.62 4.73
C PHE A 48 12.74 -7.24 6.13
N TYR A 49 11.48 -7.59 6.46
CA TYR A 49 10.88 -7.30 7.75
C TYR A 49 10.27 -8.55 8.39
N ALA A 50 10.47 -8.73 9.70
CA ALA A 50 9.98 -9.91 10.43
C ALA A 50 8.44 -10.06 10.39
N ALA A 51 7.72 -8.96 10.13
CA ALA A 51 6.27 -8.88 10.08
C ALA A 51 5.66 -9.27 8.73
N ASP A 52 6.45 -9.45 7.67
CA ASP A 52 5.93 -9.59 6.30
C ASP A 52 5.10 -10.86 6.10
N SER A 53 5.51 -11.99 6.70
CA SER A 53 4.71 -13.22 6.66
C SER A 53 3.36 -13.03 7.34
N ARG A 54 3.31 -12.29 8.47
CA ARG A 54 2.04 -11.88 9.08
C ARG A 54 1.23 -11.05 8.09
N ALA A 55 1.80 -9.96 7.56
CA ALA A 55 1.09 -9.06 6.66
C ALA A 55 0.46 -9.80 5.46
N ALA A 56 1.20 -10.72 4.84
CA ALA A 56 0.73 -11.54 3.71
C ALA A 56 -0.45 -12.48 4.06
N LEU A 57 -0.50 -12.94 5.31
CA LEU A 57 -1.51 -13.89 5.77
C LEU A 57 -2.77 -13.22 6.34
N MET A 58 -2.75 -11.91 6.57
CA MET A 58 -3.87 -11.18 7.17
C MET A 58 -5.21 -11.34 6.45
N PRO A 59 -5.31 -11.25 5.11
CA PRO A 59 -6.59 -11.44 4.43
C PRO A 59 -7.21 -12.83 4.69
N PHE A 60 -6.36 -13.85 4.78
CA PHE A 60 -6.78 -15.25 4.98
C PHE A 60 -7.10 -15.54 6.44
N LEU A 61 -6.37 -14.94 7.38
CA LEU A 61 -6.72 -14.99 8.79
C LEU A 61 -8.03 -14.25 9.08
N ALA A 62 -8.22 -13.07 8.50
CA ALA A 62 -9.49 -12.34 8.59
C ALA A 62 -10.64 -13.17 8.03
N HIS A 63 -10.48 -13.77 6.84
CA HIS A 63 -11.46 -14.69 6.27
C HIS A 63 -11.76 -15.87 7.20
N ARG A 64 -10.72 -16.53 7.71
CA ARG A 64 -10.85 -17.68 8.62
C ARG A 64 -11.55 -17.29 9.92
N GLN A 65 -11.22 -16.14 10.50
CA GLN A 65 -11.82 -15.67 11.74
C GLN A 65 -13.32 -15.41 11.58
N VAL A 66 -13.73 -14.87 10.43
CA VAL A 66 -15.15 -14.70 10.08
C VAL A 66 -15.87 -16.07 10.00
N LEU A 67 -15.17 -17.13 9.59
CA LEU A 67 -15.73 -18.50 9.54
C LEU A 67 -15.79 -19.22 10.90
N CYS A 68 -14.87 -18.91 11.83
CA CYS A 68 -14.75 -19.62 13.11
C CYS A 68 -15.72 -19.14 14.22
N ILE A 69 -16.45 -18.04 14.03
CA ILE A 69 -17.53 -17.66 14.95
C ILE A 69 -18.63 -18.73 14.81
N GLU A 70 -18.76 -19.65 15.78
CA GLU A 70 -19.58 -20.90 15.76
C GLU A 70 -21.06 -20.78 15.34
N ILE A 71 -21.55 -19.58 15.03
CA ILE A 71 -22.89 -19.29 14.50
C ILE A 71 -22.88 -19.20 12.94
N ALA A 72 -21.70 -19.29 12.32
CA ALA A 72 -21.39 -18.93 10.95
C ALA A 72 -21.69 -19.96 9.83
N LYS A 73 -22.69 -20.84 9.95
CA LYS A 73 -23.11 -21.60 8.76
C LYS A 73 -23.59 -20.70 7.60
N ASP A 74 -23.91 -19.43 7.90
CA ASP A 74 -24.33 -18.42 6.93
C ASP A 74 -23.38 -17.19 6.84
N LEU A 75 -22.28 -17.13 7.62
CA LEU A 75 -21.38 -15.95 7.65
C LEU A 75 -20.34 -15.92 6.53
N GLY A 76 -20.11 -17.05 5.86
CA GLY A 76 -19.37 -17.09 4.60
C GLY A 76 -19.91 -16.09 3.57
N ASP A 77 -21.18 -15.67 3.69
CA ASP A 77 -21.84 -14.70 2.84
C ASP A 77 -22.03 -13.30 3.47
N THR A 78 -21.45 -13.02 4.65
CA THR A 78 -21.67 -11.71 5.31
C THR A 78 -20.82 -10.58 4.75
N TYR A 79 -19.86 -10.89 3.91
CA TYR A 79 -19.13 -9.89 3.16
C TYR A 79 -18.88 -10.41 1.74
N LYS A 80 -18.78 -9.47 0.82
CA LYS A 80 -18.51 -9.74 -0.59
C LYS A 80 -17.05 -9.43 -0.95
N TRP A 81 -16.50 -8.42 -0.29
CA TRP A 81 -15.19 -7.83 -0.59
C TRP A 81 -14.41 -7.58 0.70
N LEU A 82 -13.12 -7.88 0.68
CA LEU A 82 -12.16 -7.57 1.74
C LEU A 82 -11.18 -6.53 1.21
N LEU A 83 -11.01 -5.46 1.98
CA LEU A 83 -10.05 -4.38 1.73
C LEU A 83 -8.79 -4.70 2.54
N TYR A 84 -7.64 -4.77 1.87
CA TYR A 84 -6.34 -5.05 2.48
C TYR A 84 -5.42 -3.86 2.26
N GLY A 85 -4.82 -3.37 3.33
CA GLY A 85 -3.85 -2.28 3.31
C GLY A 85 -3.11 -2.19 4.65
N ASP A 86 -2.16 -1.27 4.71
CA ASP A 86 -1.41 -0.91 5.91
C ASP A 86 -2.27 -0.01 6.83
N ASP A 87 -1.73 0.36 7.99
CA ASP A 87 -2.40 1.24 8.96
C ASP A 87 -2.50 2.70 8.48
N ASP A 88 -1.77 3.07 7.43
CA ASP A 88 -1.81 4.37 6.76
C ASP A 88 -2.48 4.34 5.37
N THR A 89 -3.09 3.21 4.96
CA THR A 89 -3.81 3.13 3.68
C THR A 89 -5.10 3.93 3.70
N ILE A 90 -5.27 4.82 2.71
CA ILE A 90 -6.48 5.62 2.52
C ILE A 90 -7.34 5.00 1.41
N TRP A 91 -8.63 4.83 1.70
CA TRP A 91 -9.61 4.23 0.78
C TRP A 91 -10.63 5.26 0.32
N PHE A 92 -10.75 5.45 -1.00
CA PHE A 92 -11.84 6.23 -1.57
C PHE A 92 -13.08 5.34 -1.73
N MET A 93 -13.90 5.22 -0.68
CA MET A 93 -14.99 4.23 -0.63
C MET A 93 -16.02 4.36 -1.77
N ASP A 94 -16.34 5.58 -2.23
CA ASP A 94 -17.20 5.76 -3.41
C ASP A 94 -16.60 5.10 -4.65
N ALA A 95 -15.28 5.17 -4.81
CA ALA A 95 -14.57 4.54 -5.91
C ALA A 95 -14.64 3.01 -5.80
N VAL A 96 -14.29 2.49 -4.62
CA VAL A 96 -14.36 1.06 -4.30
C VAL A 96 -15.76 0.51 -4.58
N MET A 97 -16.81 1.17 -4.08
CA MET A 97 -18.19 0.71 -4.23
C MET A 97 -18.66 0.71 -5.68
N ASN A 98 -18.40 1.78 -6.43
CA ASN A 98 -18.74 1.86 -7.86
C ASN A 98 -18.00 0.80 -8.69
N MET A 99 -16.76 0.50 -8.32
CA MET A 99 -15.98 -0.55 -8.96
C MET A 99 -16.71 -1.88 -8.74
N VAL A 100 -16.86 -2.30 -7.49
CA VAL A 100 -17.26 -3.67 -7.17
C VAL A 100 -18.76 -3.95 -7.31
N GLU A 101 -19.59 -2.94 -7.59
CA GLU A 101 -21.05 -3.04 -7.68
C GLU A 101 -21.51 -4.08 -8.72
N ASP A 102 -20.89 -4.06 -9.90
CA ASP A 102 -21.28 -4.90 -11.04
C ASP A 102 -20.47 -6.21 -11.14
N LEU A 103 -19.52 -6.44 -10.24
CA LEU A 103 -18.74 -7.67 -10.22
C LEU A 103 -19.41 -8.77 -9.40
N ASP A 104 -19.34 -10.01 -9.91
CA ASP A 104 -19.72 -11.18 -9.13
C ASP A 104 -18.65 -11.45 -8.05
N PRO A 105 -18.95 -11.28 -6.75
CA PRO A 105 -17.97 -11.51 -5.68
C PRO A 105 -17.57 -12.98 -5.52
N HIS A 106 -18.25 -13.92 -6.18
CA HIS A 106 -17.86 -15.33 -6.18
C HIS A 106 -16.79 -15.67 -7.22
N VAL A 107 -16.52 -14.77 -8.15
CA VAL A 107 -15.36 -14.85 -9.04
C VAL A 107 -14.10 -14.45 -8.25
N PRO A 108 -12.98 -15.18 -8.36
CA PRO A 108 -11.80 -14.98 -7.53
C PRO A 108 -10.94 -13.77 -7.98
N TYR A 109 -11.51 -12.58 -7.86
CA TYR A 109 -10.84 -11.33 -8.12
C TYR A 109 -9.79 -10.99 -7.05
N PHE A 110 -8.60 -10.61 -7.53
CA PHE A 110 -7.53 -9.95 -6.82
C PHE A 110 -7.30 -8.58 -7.49
N LEU A 111 -7.83 -7.51 -6.91
CA LEU A 111 -7.89 -6.20 -7.57
C LEU A 111 -6.89 -5.22 -6.96
N THR A 112 -6.11 -4.55 -7.80
CA THR A 112 -5.32 -3.37 -7.42
C THR A 112 -4.95 -2.59 -8.68
N ASP A 113 -4.89 -1.27 -8.60
CA ASP A 113 -4.33 -0.43 -9.67
C ASP A 113 -2.86 -0.05 -9.43
N HIS A 114 -2.29 -0.51 -8.31
CA HIS A 114 -1.01 -0.06 -7.79
C HIS A 114 -0.01 -1.21 -7.66
N MET A 115 0.63 -1.52 -8.79
CA MET A 115 1.66 -2.56 -8.88
C MET A 115 3.06 -1.97 -8.78
N TRP A 116 3.88 -2.57 -7.92
CA TRP A 116 5.33 -2.51 -8.03
C TRP A 116 5.79 -3.34 -9.22
N TRP A 117 6.59 -2.74 -10.10
CA TRP A 117 7.19 -3.44 -11.23
C TRP A 117 8.57 -2.90 -11.56
N SER A 118 9.46 -3.78 -12.02
CA SER A 118 10.72 -3.40 -12.67
C SER A 118 10.86 -4.18 -13.97
N SER A 119 11.10 -3.49 -15.09
CA SER A 119 11.35 -4.11 -16.39
C SER A 119 12.77 -4.69 -16.51
N GLY A 120 13.71 -4.20 -15.72
CA GLY A 120 15.12 -4.56 -15.70
C GLY A 120 15.57 -5.25 -14.40
N SER A 121 16.82 -5.70 -14.41
CA SER A 121 17.48 -6.22 -13.21
C SER A 121 17.80 -5.08 -12.24
N GLY A 122 17.56 -5.30 -10.96
CA GLY A 122 17.78 -4.32 -9.90
C GLY A 122 16.58 -3.41 -9.65
N ASN A 123 16.75 -2.51 -8.68
CA ASN A 123 15.70 -1.61 -8.21
C ASN A 123 15.67 -0.26 -8.96
N GLU A 124 16.58 0.00 -9.91
CA GLU A 124 16.70 1.31 -10.56
C GLU A 124 15.46 1.70 -11.38
N GLU A 125 14.72 0.71 -11.88
CA GLU A 125 13.45 0.90 -12.60
C GLU A 125 12.23 0.48 -11.77
N ALA A 126 12.43 0.04 -10.52
CA ALA A 126 11.35 -0.37 -9.66
C ALA A 126 10.54 0.87 -9.24
N MET A 127 9.35 1.03 -9.82
CA MET A 127 8.42 2.11 -9.50
C MET A 127 7.03 1.57 -9.24
N ASN A 128 6.21 2.42 -8.64
CA ASN A 128 4.82 2.14 -8.26
C ASN A 128 4.02 3.45 -8.32
N ALA A 129 2.80 3.48 -8.84
CA ALA A 129 2.26 2.48 -9.77
C ALA A 129 3.04 2.47 -11.08
N HIS A 130 3.49 1.30 -11.54
CA HIS A 130 4.17 1.19 -12.83
C HIS A 130 3.17 0.90 -13.97
N SER A 131 3.13 1.76 -14.99
CA SER A 131 2.20 1.62 -16.13
C SER A 131 2.42 0.36 -16.97
N GLY A 132 3.68 -0.05 -17.16
CA GLY A 132 4.08 -1.31 -17.81
C GLY A 132 4.01 -2.58 -16.95
N ALA A 133 3.45 -2.55 -15.74
CA ALA A 133 3.28 -3.75 -14.93
C ALA A 133 2.34 -4.75 -15.62
N PRO A 134 2.72 -6.04 -15.76
CA PRO A 134 1.82 -7.04 -16.32
C PRO A 134 0.57 -7.20 -15.47
N ARG A 135 -0.61 -6.91 -16.03
CA ARG A 135 -1.90 -6.99 -15.34
C ARG A 135 -3.01 -7.23 -16.34
N CYS A 136 -4.12 -7.82 -15.90
CA CYS A 136 -5.30 -7.97 -16.75
C CYS A 136 -6.29 -6.84 -16.48
N ARG A 137 -7.14 -6.51 -17.45
CA ARG A 137 -8.36 -5.71 -17.23
C ARG A 137 -9.55 -6.60 -16.94
N LEU A 138 -10.58 -6.07 -16.30
CA LEU A 138 -11.83 -6.81 -16.01
C LEU A 138 -12.51 -7.34 -17.28
N CYS A 139 -13.04 -8.56 -17.21
CA CYS A 139 -13.73 -9.22 -18.33
C CYS A 139 -14.99 -8.46 -18.74
N GLY A 140 -15.22 -8.29 -20.05
CA GLY A 140 -16.42 -7.65 -20.58
C GLY A 140 -16.56 -6.17 -20.23
N TYR A 141 -15.58 -5.61 -19.52
CA TYR A 141 -15.61 -4.23 -19.08
C TYR A 141 -15.09 -3.33 -20.21
N GLN A 142 -15.98 -2.48 -20.73
CA GLN A 142 -15.68 -1.53 -21.79
C GLN A 142 -15.82 -0.11 -21.26
N HIS A 143 -14.73 0.64 -21.24
CA HIS A 143 -14.76 2.05 -20.89
C HIS A 143 -14.03 2.88 -21.95
N PRO A 144 -14.58 4.05 -22.36
CA PRO A 144 -14.01 4.83 -23.44
C PRO A 144 -12.53 5.16 -23.26
N ALA A 145 -12.09 5.42 -22.01
CA ALA A 145 -10.68 5.69 -21.72
C ALA A 145 -9.72 4.53 -22.06
N ILE A 146 -10.21 3.29 -22.07
CA ILE A 146 -9.43 2.10 -22.47
C ILE A 146 -9.22 2.09 -23.99
N LEU A 147 -10.25 2.50 -24.75
CA LEU A 147 -10.21 2.49 -26.21
C LEU A 147 -9.26 3.56 -26.76
N ASP A 148 -9.06 4.64 -26.01
CA ASP A 148 -8.25 5.79 -26.43
C ASP A 148 -6.77 5.69 -26.00
N ASP A 149 -6.41 4.78 -25.08
CA ASP A 149 -5.04 4.64 -24.57
C ASP A 149 -4.47 3.22 -24.83
N PRO A 150 -3.55 3.06 -25.80
CA PRO A 150 -2.88 1.79 -26.06
C PRO A 150 -2.15 1.19 -24.85
N ALA A 151 -1.71 2.01 -23.89
CA ALA A 151 -1.09 1.51 -22.66
C ALA A 151 -2.09 0.80 -21.74
N LEU A 152 -3.40 0.99 -21.96
CA LEU A 152 -4.49 0.31 -21.26
C LEU A 152 -5.06 -0.88 -22.05
N ASN A 153 -4.45 -1.24 -23.19
CA ASN A 153 -4.81 -2.43 -23.96
C ASN A 153 -4.27 -3.71 -23.29
N LEU A 154 -4.77 -3.96 -22.08
CA LEU A 154 -4.44 -5.10 -21.25
C LEU A 154 -5.27 -6.33 -21.67
N PRO A 155 -4.75 -7.55 -21.48
CA PRO A 155 -5.53 -8.77 -21.70
C PRO A 155 -6.75 -8.80 -20.78
N GLU A 156 -7.88 -9.32 -21.27
CA GLU A 156 -9.10 -9.45 -20.46
C GLU A 156 -9.00 -10.62 -19.47
N ALA A 157 -9.37 -10.34 -18.23
CA ALA A 157 -9.40 -11.27 -17.10
C ALA A 157 -10.67 -12.13 -17.13
N CYS A 158 -10.83 -13.04 -18.10
CA CYS A 158 -12.06 -13.85 -18.21
C CYS A 158 -11.88 -15.29 -17.69
N PRO A 159 -12.61 -15.74 -16.63
CA PRO A 159 -13.48 -14.95 -15.75
C PRO A 159 -12.72 -14.11 -14.71
N TYR A 160 -11.43 -14.39 -14.48
CA TYR A 160 -10.52 -13.64 -13.63
C TYR A 160 -9.10 -13.69 -14.23
N CYS A 161 -8.17 -12.88 -13.73
CA CYS A 161 -6.81 -12.82 -14.28
C CYS A 161 -6.00 -14.04 -13.84
N GLN A 162 -5.48 -14.78 -14.82
CA GLN A 162 -4.61 -15.94 -14.61
C GLN A 162 -3.18 -15.59 -15.03
N PRO A 163 -2.15 -16.06 -14.31
CA PRO A 163 -0.76 -15.97 -14.73
C PRO A 163 -0.53 -16.35 -16.19
N GLU A 164 -1.08 -17.49 -16.64
CA GLU A 164 -0.87 -18.03 -17.97
C GLU A 164 -1.35 -17.07 -19.07
N MET A 165 -2.41 -16.30 -18.79
CA MET A 165 -2.91 -15.28 -19.72
C MET A 165 -1.93 -14.11 -19.82
N LEU A 166 -1.40 -13.62 -18.70
CA LEU A 166 -0.37 -12.58 -18.71
C LEU A 166 0.87 -13.04 -19.48
N CYS A 167 1.30 -14.27 -19.26
CA CYS A 167 2.48 -14.84 -19.89
C CYS A 167 2.30 -15.07 -21.40
N THR A 168 1.11 -15.49 -21.83
CA THR A 168 0.80 -15.65 -23.26
C THR A 168 0.72 -14.31 -23.99
N ASN A 169 0.34 -13.24 -23.29
CA ASN A 169 0.26 -11.89 -23.82
C ASN A 169 1.49 -11.02 -23.50
N ASP A 170 2.53 -11.61 -22.91
CA ASP A 170 3.77 -10.90 -22.58
C ASP A 170 4.62 -10.70 -23.84
N THR A 171 4.44 -9.54 -24.47
CA THR A 171 5.21 -9.13 -25.64
C THR A 171 6.63 -8.67 -25.29
N THR A 172 6.95 -8.52 -24.00
CA THR A 172 8.24 -7.98 -23.54
C THR A 172 9.24 -9.06 -23.14
N GLY A 173 8.80 -10.32 -23.05
CA GLY A 173 9.61 -11.42 -22.52
C GLY A 173 9.94 -11.25 -21.04
N ALA A 174 9.09 -10.50 -20.33
CA ALA A 174 9.18 -10.20 -18.92
C ALA A 174 8.87 -11.39 -18.01
N LEU A 175 7.83 -12.14 -18.37
CA LEU A 175 7.27 -13.27 -17.63
C LEU A 175 7.70 -14.62 -18.22
N SER A 176 8.16 -14.62 -19.47
CA SER A 176 8.51 -15.83 -20.22
C SER A 176 10.01 -16.13 -20.23
N ARG A 177 10.66 -16.09 -19.05
CA ARG A 177 12.10 -16.40 -18.93
C ARG A 177 12.37 -17.82 -18.38
N PRO A 178 13.44 -18.50 -18.83
CA PRO A 178 13.89 -19.74 -18.22
C PRO A 178 14.17 -19.58 -16.71
N PRO A 179 14.05 -20.63 -15.89
CA PRO A 179 13.85 -22.04 -16.25
C PRO A 179 12.39 -22.48 -16.35
N LYS A 180 11.43 -21.68 -15.87
CA LYS A 180 10.00 -22.01 -15.92
C LYS A 180 9.27 -20.91 -16.72
N PRO A 181 8.66 -21.24 -17.87
CA PRO A 181 7.79 -20.28 -18.54
C PRO A 181 6.67 -19.88 -17.56
N CYS A 182 6.41 -18.58 -17.45
CA CYS A 182 5.40 -18.02 -16.55
C CYS A 182 5.70 -18.12 -15.04
N ALA A 183 6.97 -18.15 -14.66
CA ALA A 183 7.35 -17.98 -13.26
C ALA A 183 7.00 -16.58 -12.75
N PHE A 184 6.65 -16.48 -11.46
CA PHE A 184 6.49 -15.19 -10.79
C PHE A 184 7.81 -14.39 -10.88
N PRO A 185 7.79 -13.12 -11.30
CA PRO A 185 8.98 -12.29 -11.34
C PRO A 185 9.52 -11.99 -9.94
N ARG A 186 10.80 -12.26 -9.70
CA ARG A 186 11.44 -12.14 -8.38
C ARG A 186 12.69 -11.29 -8.44
N LEU A 187 13.02 -10.66 -7.31
CA LEU A 187 14.28 -9.94 -7.14
C LEU A 187 15.44 -10.95 -7.02
N PRO A 188 16.65 -10.59 -7.48
CA PRO A 188 17.05 -9.27 -7.97
C PRO A 188 16.70 -9.02 -9.45
N GLU A 189 16.21 -10.02 -10.19
CA GLU A 189 15.98 -9.88 -11.62
C GLU A 189 14.84 -8.90 -11.95
N ARG A 190 13.76 -8.90 -11.16
CA ARG A 190 12.57 -8.04 -11.33
C ARG A 190 11.80 -7.88 -10.03
N THR A 191 11.14 -6.76 -9.84
CA THR A 191 10.10 -6.62 -8.81
C THR A 191 8.74 -6.83 -9.46
N TYR A 192 7.86 -7.59 -8.83
CA TYR A 192 6.44 -7.68 -9.21
C TYR A 192 5.61 -7.94 -7.96
N SER A 193 4.81 -6.98 -7.54
CA SER A 193 3.88 -7.16 -6.43
C SER A 193 2.79 -6.10 -6.46
N VAL A 194 1.67 -6.37 -5.82
CA VAL A 194 0.81 -5.28 -5.36
C VAL A 194 1.58 -4.41 -4.38
N HIS A 195 1.23 -3.13 -4.26
CA HIS A 195 1.80 -2.27 -3.23
C HIS A 195 0.98 -2.37 -1.94
N GLY A 196 1.57 -2.88 -0.87
CA GLY A 196 0.92 -3.05 0.44
C GLY A 196 0.21 -1.79 0.95
N GLY A 197 0.95 -0.68 1.08
CA GLY A 197 0.42 0.60 1.56
C GLY A 197 -0.60 1.30 0.64
N ALA A 198 -0.63 0.99 -0.66
CA ALA A 198 -1.70 1.47 -1.54
C ALA A 198 -2.96 0.61 -1.31
N GLY A 199 -2.79 -0.70 -1.19
CA GLY A 199 -3.83 -1.65 -0.86
C GLY A 199 -4.29 -2.52 -2.04
N ALA A 200 -5.13 -3.49 -1.72
CA ALA A 200 -5.76 -4.40 -2.68
C ALA A 200 -7.14 -4.85 -2.19
N ILE A 201 -8.00 -5.25 -3.14
CA ILE A 201 -9.35 -5.76 -2.86
C ILE A 201 -9.42 -7.24 -3.22
N PHE A 202 -9.94 -8.03 -2.30
CA PHE A 202 -10.10 -9.48 -2.42
C PHE A 202 -11.59 -9.81 -2.45
N SER A 203 -12.01 -10.49 -3.51
CA SER A 203 -13.33 -11.12 -3.54
C SER A 203 -13.45 -12.25 -2.51
N VAL A 204 -14.66 -12.50 -2.02
CA VAL A 204 -14.91 -13.69 -1.20
C VAL A 204 -14.67 -14.98 -2.00
N GLY A 205 -14.89 -14.97 -3.32
CA GLY A 205 -14.56 -16.06 -4.24
C GLY A 205 -13.09 -16.46 -4.18
N LEU A 206 -12.17 -15.48 -4.15
CA LEU A 206 -10.73 -15.72 -4.07
C LEU A 206 -10.33 -16.36 -2.74
N LEU A 207 -10.82 -15.79 -1.64
CA LEU A 207 -10.51 -16.26 -0.29
C LEU A 207 -11.09 -17.65 0.02
N ARG A 208 -12.16 -18.05 -0.67
CA ARG A 208 -12.68 -19.43 -0.65
C ARG A 208 -11.85 -20.40 -1.48
N ARG A 209 -11.20 -19.90 -2.54
CA ARG A 209 -10.47 -20.73 -3.51
C ARG A 209 -9.04 -21.01 -3.06
N VAL A 210 -8.45 -20.09 -2.32
CA VAL A 210 -7.13 -20.22 -1.69
C VAL A 210 -7.33 -20.24 -0.18
N ASP A 211 -7.23 -21.42 0.42
CA ASP A 211 -7.37 -21.54 1.87
C ASP A 211 -6.13 -21.02 2.63
N PHE A 212 -6.33 -20.71 3.91
CA PHE A 212 -5.27 -20.22 4.79
C PHE A 212 -4.07 -21.18 4.84
N ALA A 213 -4.31 -22.49 4.90
CA ALA A 213 -3.23 -23.48 5.04
C ALA A 213 -2.33 -23.56 3.79
N SER A 214 -2.91 -23.39 2.61
CA SER A 214 -2.19 -23.33 1.33
C SER A 214 -1.39 -22.05 1.23
N MET A 215 -1.99 -20.92 1.62
CA MET A 215 -1.31 -19.62 1.65
C MET A 215 -0.13 -19.63 2.63
N GLU A 216 -0.35 -20.07 3.86
CA GLU A 216 0.67 -20.18 4.90
C GLU A 216 1.82 -21.08 4.47
N ARG A 217 1.52 -22.26 3.90
CA ARG A 217 2.55 -23.15 3.39
C ARG A 217 3.39 -22.48 2.31
N CYS A 218 2.75 -21.75 1.40
CA CYS A 218 3.44 -21.03 0.35
C CYS A 218 4.36 -19.94 0.93
N VAL A 219 3.84 -19.07 1.79
CA VAL A 219 4.60 -17.99 2.45
C VAL A 219 5.81 -18.55 3.20
N LEU A 220 5.61 -19.55 4.04
CA LEU A 220 6.67 -20.14 4.86
C LEU A 220 7.72 -20.94 4.05
N SER A 221 7.41 -21.32 2.80
CA SER A 221 8.31 -22.12 1.96
C SER A 221 9.34 -21.31 1.17
N GLN A 222 9.27 -19.98 1.22
CA GLN A 222 10.11 -19.13 0.37
C GLN A 222 10.58 -17.86 1.08
N TYR A 223 11.39 -17.08 0.36
CA TYR A 223 11.87 -15.76 0.74
C TYR A 223 11.26 -14.72 -0.19
N SER A 224 10.94 -13.54 0.34
CA SER A 224 10.32 -12.43 -0.40
C SER A 224 10.87 -11.09 0.08
N THR A 225 10.54 -10.00 -0.61
CA THR A 225 10.98 -8.65 -0.23
C THR A 225 10.01 -7.89 0.65
N GLY A 226 8.79 -8.41 0.83
CA GLY A 226 7.73 -7.77 1.59
C GLY A 226 6.50 -8.67 1.72
N GLY A 227 5.58 -8.31 2.62
CA GLY A 227 4.30 -9.02 2.78
C GLY A 227 3.41 -8.95 1.54
N ASP A 228 3.42 -7.82 0.86
CA ASP A 228 2.72 -7.59 -0.41
C ASP A 228 3.30 -8.40 -1.59
N ALA A 229 4.62 -8.61 -1.60
CA ALA A 229 5.29 -9.51 -2.52
C ALA A 229 4.98 -10.98 -2.21
N TYR A 230 4.92 -11.37 -0.92
CA TYR A 230 4.48 -12.72 -0.54
C TYR A 230 3.07 -13.04 -1.03
N ILE A 231 2.11 -12.14 -0.79
CA ILE A 231 0.72 -12.38 -1.21
C ILE A 231 0.60 -12.47 -2.72
N SER A 232 1.29 -11.60 -3.45
CA SER A 232 1.31 -11.61 -4.92
C SER A 232 1.89 -12.92 -5.46
N MET A 233 3.00 -13.37 -4.89
CA MET A 233 3.70 -14.60 -5.29
C MET A 233 2.87 -15.85 -5.02
N CYS A 234 2.29 -15.95 -3.83
CA CYS A 234 1.50 -17.11 -3.46
C CYS A 234 0.16 -17.19 -4.19
N LEU A 235 -0.47 -16.05 -4.46
CA LEU A 235 -1.65 -16.02 -5.32
C LEU A 235 -1.31 -16.39 -6.77
N TRP A 236 -0.17 -15.94 -7.29
CA TRP A 236 0.30 -16.34 -8.61
C TRP A 236 0.52 -17.85 -8.70
N GLU A 237 1.19 -18.44 -7.71
CA GLU A 237 1.37 -19.91 -7.64
C GLU A 237 0.04 -20.67 -7.50
N ALA A 238 -0.97 -20.03 -6.91
CA ALA A 238 -2.33 -20.56 -6.83
C ALA A 238 -3.17 -20.34 -8.11
N GLY A 239 -2.62 -19.66 -9.13
CA GLY A 239 -3.29 -19.40 -10.42
C GLY A 239 -4.10 -18.10 -10.48
N PHE A 240 -3.83 -17.14 -9.59
CA PHE A 240 -4.51 -15.85 -9.53
C PHE A 240 -3.50 -14.70 -9.67
N ALA A 241 -3.66 -13.89 -10.70
CA ALA A 241 -2.86 -12.68 -10.91
C ALA A 241 -3.69 -11.41 -10.62
N ALA A 242 -3.01 -10.29 -10.43
CA ALA A 242 -3.64 -9.00 -10.18
C ALA A 242 -4.45 -8.55 -11.40
N THR A 243 -5.67 -8.09 -11.13
CA THR A 243 -6.55 -7.45 -12.12
C THR A 243 -6.57 -5.95 -11.83
N ASP A 244 -6.24 -5.16 -12.84
CA ASP A 244 -6.30 -3.71 -12.77
C ASP A 244 -7.76 -3.26 -12.86
N PRO A 245 -8.30 -2.62 -11.82
CA PRO A 245 -9.62 -2.00 -11.89
C PRO A 245 -9.58 -0.72 -12.73
N LEU A 246 -8.44 -0.33 -13.33
CA LEU A 246 -8.22 0.82 -14.19
C LEU A 246 -8.62 2.15 -13.52
N PRO A 247 -7.67 3.02 -13.12
CA PRO A 247 -7.98 4.31 -12.45
C PRO A 247 -8.99 5.21 -13.22
N GLY A 248 -9.09 5.01 -14.53
CA GLY A 248 -10.06 5.69 -15.39
C GLY A 248 -11.53 5.32 -15.15
N LEU A 249 -11.83 4.24 -14.41
CA LEU A 249 -13.21 3.79 -14.12
C LEU A 249 -13.89 4.59 -13.03
N HIS A 250 -13.12 5.34 -12.24
CA HIS A 250 -13.72 6.29 -11.34
C HIS A 250 -14.45 7.38 -12.17
N PRO A 251 -15.70 7.74 -11.85
CA PRO A 251 -16.43 8.80 -12.56
C PRO A 251 -15.68 10.14 -12.60
N LYS A 252 -14.75 10.34 -11.65
CA LYS A 252 -13.87 11.51 -11.58
C LYS A 252 -12.40 11.23 -11.98
N LYS A 253 -12.08 10.11 -12.63
CA LYS A 253 -10.73 9.66 -13.04
C LYS A 253 -9.70 9.71 -11.90
N ARG A 254 -9.98 9.01 -10.81
CA ARG A 254 -9.11 8.95 -9.63
C ARG A 254 -8.62 7.51 -9.43
N PRO A 255 -7.41 7.33 -8.92
CA PRO A 255 -7.00 6.03 -8.43
C PRO A 255 -7.93 5.58 -7.30
N PHE A 256 -8.12 4.27 -7.18
CA PHE A 256 -8.96 3.68 -6.13
C PHE A 256 -8.27 3.71 -4.76
N PHE A 257 -6.95 3.81 -4.81
CA PHE A 257 -6.03 3.71 -3.70
C PHE A 257 -5.20 5.00 -3.66
N ASP A 258 -4.69 5.39 -2.49
CA ASP A 258 -3.77 6.53 -2.41
C ASP A 258 -2.49 6.21 -3.17
N SER A 259 -2.37 6.78 -4.37
CA SER A 259 -1.12 6.71 -5.13
C SER A 259 -0.15 7.66 -4.47
N ALA A 260 0.58 7.13 -3.50
CA ALA A 260 1.93 7.60 -3.24
C ALA A 260 2.62 7.72 -4.60
N GLY A 261 2.87 8.94 -5.06
CA GLY A 261 3.50 9.20 -6.35
C GLY A 261 4.83 8.43 -6.54
N PRO A 262 5.39 8.44 -7.75
CA PRO A 262 6.49 7.55 -8.13
C PRO A 262 7.84 7.73 -7.38
N ASN A 263 7.96 8.65 -6.42
CA ASN A 263 9.22 8.98 -5.71
C ASN A 263 9.20 8.68 -4.20
N TYR A 264 8.32 7.80 -3.74
CA TYR A 264 7.88 7.75 -2.33
C TYR A 264 8.70 6.90 -1.36
N LEU A 265 9.93 6.50 -1.69
CA LEU A 265 10.74 5.78 -0.70
C LEU A 265 11.17 6.67 0.49
N ASP A 266 10.99 8.00 0.42
CA ASP A 266 11.40 8.95 1.46
C ASP A 266 10.40 10.09 1.77
N GLU A 267 9.18 10.09 1.21
CA GLU A 267 8.25 11.20 1.49
C GLU A 267 7.67 11.10 2.91
N ASP A 268 8.09 12.04 3.77
CA ASP A 268 7.56 12.28 5.12
C ASP A 268 6.02 12.31 5.09
N PHE A 269 5.36 11.69 6.08
CA PHE A 269 3.92 11.82 6.30
C PHE A 269 3.46 13.29 6.24
N ARG A 270 4.32 14.21 6.67
CA ARG A 270 4.09 15.66 6.55
C ARG A 270 3.97 16.12 5.10
N GLU A 271 4.71 15.56 4.14
CA GLU A 271 4.60 15.88 2.71
C GLU A 271 3.35 15.27 2.08
N LYS A 272 2.96 14.04 2.46
CA LYS A 272 1.63 13.45 2.12
C LYS A 272 0.50 14.38 2.58
N TYR A 273 0.51 14.76 3.86
CA TYR A 273 -0.47 15.66 4.46
C TYR A 273 -0.44 17.05 3.82
N ASN A 274 0.73 17.65 3.66
CA ASN A 274 0.89 18.96 3.04
C ASN A 274 0.39 18.97 1.60
N ARG A 275 0.58 17.91 0.82
CA ARG A 275 0.03 17.80 -0.52
C ARG A 275 -1.49 17.73 -0.50
N HIS A 276 -2.10 16.99 0.43
CA HIS A 276 -3.55 17.00 0.62
C HIS A 276 -4.05 18.41 0.99
N VAL A 277 -3.40 19.08 1.93
CA VAL A 277 -3.71 20.46 2.33
C VAL A 277 -3.48 21.45 1.18
N GLN A 278 -2.42 21.31 0.39
CA GLN A 278 -2.16 22.15 -0.77
C GLN A 278 -3.19 21.92 -1.88
N ASN A 279 -3.64 20.69 -2.08
CA ASN A 279 -4.73 20.40 -3.02
C ASN A 279 -6.04 21.06 -2.57
N LEU A 280 -6.30 21.09 -1.25
CA LEU A 280 -7.42 21.84 -0.66
C LEU A 280 -7.26 23.35 -0.85
N LEU A 281 -6.07 23.90 -0.63
CA LEU A 281 -5.78 25.33 -0.76
C LEU A 281 -5.79 25.81 -2.22
N GLN A 282 -5.25 25.02 -3.15
CA GLN A 282 -5.32 25.31 -4.59
C GLN A 282 -6.76 25.23 -5.08
N ALA A 283 -7.54 24.26 -4.58
CA ALA A 283 -8.99 24.26 -4.81
C ALA A 283 -9.61 25.53 -4.30
N ALA A 284 -9.12 26.02 -3.16
CA ALA A 284 -9.61 27.25 -2.59
C ALA A 284 -9.31 28.51 -3.39
N ALA A 285 -8.14 28.56 -4.00
CA ALA A 285 -7.74 29.63 -4.90
C ALA A 285 -8.44 29.57 -6.27
N GLY A 286 -9.23 28.52 -6.56
CA GLY A 286 -9.83 28.29 -7.87
C GLY A 286 -8.82 27.86 -8.97
N GLU A 287 -7.55 27.68 -8.60
CA GLU A 287 -6.44 27.33 -9.50
C GLU A 287 -6.36 25.82 -9.81
N CYS A 288 -7.16 25.05 -9.08
CA CYS A 288 -7.12 23.60 -9.05
C CYS A 288 -8.00 22.98 -10.13
N THR A 289 -7.40 22.07 -10.91
CA THR A 289 -8.03 21.35 -12.02
C THR A 289 -7.88 19.84 -11.81
N GLY A 290 -8.72 19.04 -12.47
CA GLY A 290 -8.63 17.57 -12.41
C GLY A 290 -8.72 16.99 -10.99
N ILE A 291 -7.71 16.18 -10.64
CA ILE A 291 -7.63 15.38 -9.39
C ILE A 291 -7.65 16.27 -8.15
N CYS A 292 -6.93 17.39 -8.17
CA CYS A 292 -6.87 18.36 -7.07
C CYS A 292 -8.28 18.85 -6.68
N ARG A 293 -9.10 19.28 -7.66
CA ARG A 293 -10.42 19.89 -7.39
C ARG A 293 -11.39 18.87 -6.82
N ALA A 294 -11.17 17.63 -7.24
CA ALA A 294 -11.96 16.51 -6.84
C ALA A 294 -11.62 16.14 -5.38
N GLN A 295 -10.34 15.99 -5.02
CA GLN A 295 -9.90 15.72 -3.64
C GLN A 295 -10.40 16.79 -2.66
N ALA A 296 -10.38 18.06 -3.07
CA ALA A 296 -10.85 19.14 -2.22
C ALA A 296 -12.35 19.14 -1.92
N LYS A 297 -13.18 18.73 -2.89
CA LYS A 297 -14.64 18.63 -2.71
C LYS A 297 -15.07 17.50 -1.78
N ASP A 298 -14.27 16.44 -1.69
CA ASP A 298 -14.61 15.29 -0.87
C ASP A 298 -14.22 15.54 0.60
N ALA A 299 -13.08 16.18 0.86
CA ALA A 299 -12.71 16.63 2.21
C ALA A 299 -13.74 17.60 2.83
N GLN A 300 -14.37 18.45 2.02
CA GLN A 300 -15.45 19.37 2.46
C GLN A 300 -16.69 18.63 3.00
N LYS A 301 -16.99 17.42 2.49
CA LYS A 301 -18.13 16.63 2.98
C LYS A 301 -17.85 16.00 4.33
N GLU A 302 -16.58 15.79 4.65
CA GLU A 302 -16.11 15.07 5.85
C GLU A 302 -15.93 16.01 7.06
N SER A 303 -15.68 17.31 6.84
CA SER A 303 -15.40 18.28 7.90
C SER A 303 -16.62 18.74 8.70
N VAL A 304 -17.84 18.42 8.27
CA VAL A 304 -19.10 18.86 8.89
C VAL A 304 -19.38 18.23 10.27
N ASN A 305 -18.54 17.31 10.80
CA ASN A 305 -18.92 16.47 11.96
C ASN A 305 -17.86 16.15 13.05
N ASN A 306 -16.72 16.85 13.25
CA ASN A 306 -15.82 16.58 14.40
C ASN A 306 -14.91 17.76 14.87
N ASP A 307 -14.33 17.61 16.08
CA ASP A 307 -13.70 18.60 17.00
C ASP A 307 -12.60 19.57 16.49
N GLU A 308 -12.44 20.65 17.26
CA GLU A 308 -12.29 22.05 16.80
C GLU A 308 -10.97 22.47 16.12
N ALA A 309 -9.75 22.18 16.57
CA ALA A 309 -8.61 23.02 16.13
C ALA A 309 -8.12 22.81 14.67
N ALA A 310 -7.95 21.55 14.23
CA ALA A 310 -7.51 21.25 12.86
C ALA A 310 -8.69 21.20 11.87
N VAL A 311 -9.88 20.84 12.37
CA VAL A 311 -11.12 20.85 11.58
C VAL A 311 -11.58 22.28 11.32
N ILE A 312 -11.47 23.22 12.28
CA ILE A 312 -11.72 24.65 12.02
C ILE A 312 -10.84 25.17 10.88
N LEU A 313 -9.56 24.80 10.86
CA LEU A 313 -8.64 25.22 9.79
C LEU A 313 -9.00 24.60 8.43
N LEU A 314 -9.41 23.34 8.39
CA LEU A 314 -9.88 22.66 7.16
C LEU A 314 -11.25 23.18 6.70
N ASP A 315 -12.17 23.46 7.62
CA ASP A 315 -13.48 24.08 7.35
C ASP A 315 -13.33 25.50 6.85
N GLU A 316 -12.44 26.30 7.45
CA GLU A 316 -12.17 27.66 6.99
C GLU A 316 -11.56 27.65 5.58
N VAL A 317 -10.58 26.78 5.33
CA VAL A 317 -9.98 26.63 3.98
C VAL A 317 -11.00 26.12 2.96
N ALA A 318 -11.83 25.13 3.30
CA ALA A 318 -12.85 24.58 2.42
C ALA A 318 -14.03 25.55 2.18
N ALA A 319 -14.41 26.35 3.18
CA ALA A 319 -15.40 27.41 3.02
C ALA A 319 -14.88 28.56 2.15
N MET A 320 -13.64 28.99 2.38
CA MET A 320 -12.96 30.00 1.57
C MET A 320 -12.78 29.58 0.12
N ALA A 321 -12.69 28.26 -0.12
CA ALA A 321 -12.56 27.69 -1.43
C ALA A 321 -13.73 27.90 -2.37
N MET A 322 -14.92 27.96 -1.78
CA MET A 322 -16.17 28.01 -2.50
C MET A 322 -16.67 29.44 -2.71
N ASP A 323 -16.23 30.38 -1.87
CA ASP A 323 -16.60 31.81 -1.97
C ASP A 323 -15.63 32.66 -2.79
N GLY A 324 -14.55 32.08 -3.34
CA GLY A 324 -13.58 32.81 -4.17
C GLY A 324 -12.85 33.93 -3.40
N ILE A 325 -12.65 33.75 -2.09
CA ILE A 325 -12.11 34.79 -1.21
C ILE A 325 -10.61 35.02 -1.49
N ALA A 326 -10.24 36.29 -1.46
CA ALA A 326 -8.95 36.80 -1.89
C ALA A 326 -7.73 36.17 -1.18
N ARG A 327 -6.74 35.82 -2.00
CA ARG A 327 -5.35 35.36 -1.73
C ARG A 327 -4.75 35.73 -0.36
N ARG A 328 -4.94 36.97 0.11
CA ARG A 328 -4.44 37.47 1.41
C ARG A 328 -4.95 36.70 2.63
N THR A 329 -6.15 36.13 2.57
CA THR A 329 -6.70 35.35 3.69
C THR A 329 -6.14 33.93 3.70
N VAL A 330 -5.85 33.36 2.52
CA VAL A 330 -5.15 32.08 2.36
C VAL A 330 -3.72 32.19 2.90
N ASP A 331 -3.01 33.29 2.59
CA ASP A 331 -1.67 33.55 3.11
C ASP A 331 -1.64 33.61 4.64
N ARG A 332 -2.66 34.21 5.28
CA ARG A 332 -2.80 34.26 6.74
C ARG A 332 -2.99 32.88 7.38
N VAL A 333 -3.78 32.01 6.74
CA VAL A 333 -4.00 30.64 7.22
C VAL A 333 -2.71 29.81 7.07
N LEU A 334 -1.97 30.00 5.98
CA LEU A 334 -0.66 29.40 5.78
C LEU A 334 0.35 29.86 6.86
N ASP A 335 0.36 31.13 7.23
CA ASP A 335 1.22 31.64 8.31
C ASP A 335 0.87 31.00 9.66
N GLN A 336 -0.41 30.82 9.96
CA GLN A 336 -0.87 30.17 11.19
C GLN A 336 -0.55 28.67 11.22
N LEU A 337 -0.68 27.98 10.09
CA LEU A 337 -0.30 26.57 9.95
C LEU A 337 1.22 26.40 10.12
N ASN A 338 2.01 27.29 9.50
CA ASN A 338 3.46 27.28 9.62
C ASN A 338 3.93 27.58 11.05
N GLU A 339 3.28 28.49 11.77
CA GLU A 339 3.56 28.72 13.20
C GLU A 339 3.17 27.53 14.08
N ALA A 340 2.02 26.89 13.83
CA ALA A 340 1.58 25.72 14.59
C ALA A 340 2.47 24.49 14.35
N LEU A 341 3.09 24.39 13.17
CA LEU A 341 3.99 23.30 12.78
C LEU A 341 5.46 23.54 13.18
N LYS A 342 5.81 24.71 13.74
CA LYS A 342 7.11 24.89 14.39
C LYS A 342 7.14 24.04 15.66
N LEU A 343 7.75 22.87 15.57
CA LEU A 343 8.16 22.11 16.76
C LEU A 343 9.10 22.99 17.61
N PRO A 344 9.10 22.81 18.95
CA PRO A 344 10.09 23.49 19.79
C PRO A 344 11.48 23.12 19.25
N GLN A 345 12.29 24.12 18.93
CA GLN A 345 13.68 23.85 18.56
C GLN A 345 14.34 23.11 19.73
N GLU A 346 15.02 22.00 19.43
CA GLU A 346 15.89 21.37 20.42
C GLU A 346 16.83 22.45 20.97
N PRO A 347 17.03 22.52 22.29
CA PRO A 347 17.88 23.54 22.88
C PRO A 347 19.26 23.48 22.24
N GLU A 348 19.75 24.64 21.77
CA GLU A 348 21.10 24.78 21.24
C GLU A 348 22.09 24.10 22.19
N VAL A 349 22.72 23.03 21.73
CA VAL A 349 23.85 22.43 22.43
C VAL A 349 24.95 23.49 22.44
N PRO A 350 25.40 23.96 23.63
CA PRO A 350 26.44 24.97 23.68
C PRO A 350 27.70 24.45 22.99
N PRO A 351 28.47 25.33 22.32
CA PRO A 351 29.65 24.91 21.57
C PRO A 351 30.62 24.17 22.49
N ALA A 352 31.07 23.01 22.02
CA ALA A 352 32.07 22.21 22.71
C ALA A 352 33.31 23.05 23.02
N GLU A 353 33.75 23.01 24.28
CA GLU A 353 35.01 23.63 24.69
C GLU A 353 36.16 23.08 23.83
N PRO A 354 37.12 23.93 23.41
CA PRO A 354 38.26 23.48 22.65
C PRO A 354 39.09 22.48 23.48
N PRO A 355 39.60 21.40 22.86
CA PRO A 355 40.37 20.39 23.57
C PRO A 355 41.63 21.01 24.16
N SER A 356 41.85 20.78 25.46
CA SER A 356 43.09 21.10 26.14
C SER A 356 44.23 20.30 25.53
N SER A 357 45.25 21.01 25.05
CA SER A 357 46.50 20.44 24.59
C SER A 357 47.28 19.86 25.77
N ASP A 358 47.23 18.53 25.93
CA ASP A 358 48.34 17.75 26.46
C ASP A 358 47.94 16.27 26.42
N GLU A 359 48.40 15.55 25.39
CA GLU A 359 48.79 14.13 25.52
C GLU A 359 49.59 13.68 24.30
N SER A 360 50.86 13.36 24.53
CA SER A 360 51.78 12.76 23.56
C SER A 360 51.40 11.30 23.32
N VAL A 361 50.86 10.98 22.14
CA VAL A 361 50.60 9.60 21.72
C VAL A 361 51.75 9.10 20.86
N GLN A 362 52.42 8.06 21.36
CA GLN A 362 53.43 7.27 20.65
C GLN A 362 52.77 6.46 19.52
N SER A 363 53.39 6.50 18.35
CA SER A 363 53.04 5.68 17.18
C SER A 363 53.27 4.18 17.44
N PRO A 364 52.34 3.28 17.08
CA PRO A 364 52.66 1.88 16.87
C PRO A 364 53.00 1.58 15.40
N ASP A 365 53.99 0.71 15.26
CA ASP A 365 54.60 0.22 14.03
C ASP A 365 53.62 -0.50 13.09
N ARG A 366 53.88 -0.34 11.79
CA ARG A 366 53.32 -1.14 10.69
C ARG A 366 53.77 -2.60 10.80
N PRO A 367 52.88 -3.59 10.60
CA PRO A 367 53.27 -4.92 10.17
C PRO A 367 53.30 -5.03 8.64
N ASP A 368 54.29 -5.80 8.20
CA ASP A 368 54.68 -6.16 6.84
C ASP A 368 53.59 -6.79 5.97
N GLU A 369 53.64 -6.44 4.68
CA GLU A 369 53.03 -7.17 3.57
C GLU A 369 53.75 -8.51 3.36
N THR A 370 53.08 -9.65 3.59
CA THR A 370 53.35 -10.91 2.87
C THR A 370 52.14 -11.85 2.93
N ASP A 371 51.97 -12.62 1.86
CA ASP A 371 51.09 -13.78 1.67
C ASP A 371 49.60 -13.55 1.31
N LEU A 372 49.36 -13.35 0.01
CA LEU A 372 48.15 -13.82 -0.67
C LEU A 372 48.56 -14.84 -1.75
N LYS A 373 48.41 -16.13 -1.41
CA LYS A 373 48.47 -17.26 -2.35
C LYS A 373 47.06 -17.69 -2.73
N ASP A 374 46.85 -17.74 -4.04
CA ASP A 374 45.99 -18.65 -4.81
C ASP A 374 44.91 -19.45 -4.07
N ILE A 375 43.65 -19.08 -4.30
CA ILE A 375 42.52 -20.00 -4.19
C ILE A 375 41.89 -20.12 -5.58
N SER A 376 42.12 -21.27 -6.20
CA SER A 376 41.39 -21.75 -7.37
C SER A 376 40.13 -22.46 -6.89
N ILE A 377 38.98 -22.10 -7.46
CA ILE A 377 37.73 -22.85 -7.29
C ILE A 377 37.51 -23.64 -8.58
N THR A 378 37.55 -24.96 -8.47
CA THR A 378 37.14 -25.90 -9.52
C THR A 378 35.65 -26.20 -9.41
N ASN A 379 34.95 -26.11 -10.54
CA ASN A 379 33.57 -26.55 -10.72
C ASN A 379 33.40 -28.06 -10.45
N SER A 380 32.30 -28.43 -9.82
CA SER A 380 31.67 -29.75 -9.90
C SER A 380 30.16 -29.58 -9.78
#